data_AF-A0A850DI72-F1
#
_entry.id   AF-A0A850DI72-F1
#
_cell.length_a   1.000
_cell.length_b   1.000
_cell.length_c   1.000
_cell.angle_alpha   90.00
_cell.angle_beta   90.00
_cell.angle_gamma   90.00
#
_symmetry.space_group_name_H-M   'P 1'
#
loop_
_entity.id
_entity.type
_entity.pdbx_description
1 polymer ?
#
loop_
_entity_poly.entity_id
_entity_poly.type
_entity_poly.pdbx_seq_one_letter_code
_entity_poly.pdbx_strand_id
1 'polypeptide(L)'
;MNDLAAEWCIVGTLLPYPYHPDGPQAHLRSQKIFPAGAKLYVLGGFAGYDTVTVLGYAHRRRSPVVAHIKAAYIGGWRAQLLYRPVILRAIHQAAAEDGGHRWLFDYHEGRRVELDPTAPEAGVRLAQVAADFQQRLHGPPLGPAE
;
A
#
# COMPACT_ATOMS: atom_id res chain seq x y z
N MET A 1 -12.47 -14.27 20.71
CA MET A 1 -11.41 -13.74 19.84
C MET A 1 -12.01 -13.73 18.44
N ASN A 2 -12.41 -12.57 17.90
CA ASN A 2 -12.95 -12.53 16.53
C ASN A 2 -11.82 -12.95 15.59
N ASP A 3 -11.96 -14.11 14.95
CA ASP A 3 -11.11 -14.50 13.84
C ASP A 3 -11.44 -13.57 12.67
N LEU A 4 -10.49 -12.69 12.35
CA LEU A 4 -10.58 -11.89 11.15
C LEU A 4 -10.26 -12.79 9.95
N ALA A 5 -11.17 -12.83 8.99
CA ALA A 5 -10.97 -13.51 7.73
C ALA A 5 -9.75 -12.92 6.98
N ALA A 6 -9.14 -13.72 6.13
CA ALA A 6 -8.05 -13.24 5.30
C ALA A 6 -8.58 -12.22 4.28
N GLU A 7 -7.90 -11.07 4.15
CA GLU A 7 -8.33 -9.99 3.26
C GLU A 7 -7.25 -9.60 2.27
N TRP A 8 -7.65 -9.22 1.07
CA TRP A 8 -6.78 -8.67 0.06
C TRP A 8 -6.35 -7.24 0.40
N CYS A 9 -5.07 -6.97 0.18
CA CYS A 9 -4.46 -5.66 0.40
C CYS A 9 -3.35 -5.43 -0.63
N ILE A 10 -3.16 -4.17 -1.03
CA ILE A 10 -1.98 -3.78 -1.79
C ILE A 10 -0.79 -3.73 -0.82
N VAL A 11 0.31 -4.35 -1.21
CA VAL A 11 1.57 -4.31 -0.48
C VAL A 11 2.66 -3.73 -1.36
N GLY A 12 3.58 -3.03 -0.72
CA GLY A 12 4.76 -2.50 -1.37
C GLY A 12 5.96 -2.53 -0.43
N THR A 13 7.12 -2.22 -0.99
CA THR A 13 8.38 -2.17 -0.26
C THR A 13 8.89 -0.75 -0.27
N LEU A 14 9.19 -0.20 0.90
CA LEU A 14 9.82 1.11 0.98
C LEU A 14 11.21 1.03 0.34
N LEU A 15 11.42 1.78 -0.73
CA LEU A 15 12.69 1.84 -1.43
C LEU A 15 13.75 2.53 -0.55
N PRO A 16 15.04 2.22 -0.76
CA PRO A 16 16.12 3.00 -0.16
C PRO A 16 15.91 4.48 -0.45
N TYR A 17 16.00 5.30 0.58
CA TYR A 17 15.99 6.74 0.37
C TYR A 17 17.23 7.14 -0.42
N PRO A 18 17.13 8.12 -1.31
CA PRO A 18 18.31 8.74 -1.89
C PRO A 18 19.09 9.46 -0.78
N TYR A 19 20.26 8.93 -0.43
CA TYR A 19 21.08 9.42 0.69
C TYR A 19 22.06 10.54 0.32
N HIS A 20 21.83 11.31 -0.75
CA HIS A 20 22.70 12.45 -1.08
C HIS A 20 21.91 13.76 -1.19
N PRO A 21 22.30 14.84 -0.48
CA PRO A 21 21.67 16.17 -0.58
C PRO A 21 21.64 16.72 -2.01
N ASP A 22 22.59 16.30 -2.85
CA ASP A 22 22.69 16.67 -4.28
C ASP A 22 22.37 15.50 -5.23
N GLY A 23 21.82 14.40 -4.70
CA GLY A 23 21.43 13.26 -5.51
C GLY A 23 20.21 13.59 -6.38
N PRO A 24 20.01 12.91 -7.53
CA PRO A 24 18.90 13.16 -8.45
C PRO A 24 17.50 13.02 -7.83
N GLN A 25 17.41 12.50 -6.60
CA GLN A 25 16.17 12.32 -5.86
C GLN A 25 16.17 13.06 -4.50
N ALA A 26 17.07 14.02 -4.26
CA ALA A 26 17.21 14.72 -2.98
C ALA A 26 15.98 15.54 -2.52
N HIS A 27 15.10 15.95 -3.46
CA HIS A 27 13.83 16.61 -3.17
C HIS A 27 12.80 15.68 -2.48
N LEU A 28 13.14 14.40 -2.35
CA LEU A 28 12.32 13.38 -1.73
C LEU A 28 12.54 13.34 -0.20
N ARG A 29 12.03 14.34 0.53
CA ARG A 29 11.99 14.29 2.00
C ARG A 29 11.11 13.12 2.45
N SER A 30 11.70 12.16 3.15
CA SER A 30 10.99 11.13 3.89
C SER A 30 10.95 11.47 5.38
N GLN A 31 9.83 11.16 6.03
CA GLN A 31 9.61 11.32 7.47
C GLN A 31 10.40 10.29 8.33
N LYS A 32 11.28 9.45 7.75
CA LYS A 32 12.10 8.42 8.47
C LYS A 32 11.31 7.51 9.42
N ILE A 33 10.02 7.27 9.14
CA ILE A 33 9.14 6.46 10.00
C ILE A 33 9.49 4.98 9.90
N PHE A 34 9.67 4.48 8.66
CA PHE A 34 9.95 3.08 8.38
C PHE A 34 11.38 2.89 7.86
N PRO A 35 12.03 1.75 8.16
CA PRO A 35 13.32 1.41 7.59
C PRO A 35 13.22 1.19 6.07
N ALA A 36 14.29 1.50 5.33
CA ALA A 36 14.42 1.07 3.94
C ALA A 36 14.25 -0.46 3.84
N GLY A 37 13.56 -0.93 2.80
CA GLY A 37 13.18 -2.33 2.63
C GLY A 37 11.96 -2.75 3.47
N ALA A 38 11.35 -1.86 4.26
CA ALA A 38 10.15 -2.19 5.02
C ALA A 38 9.00 -2.60 4.10
N LYS A 39 8.33 -3.70 4.44
CA LYS A 39 7.05 -4.05 3.85
C LYS A 39 5.96 -3.14 4.40
N LEU A 40 5.22 -2.51 3.51
CA LEU A 40 4.12 -1.59 3.80
C LEU A 40 2.82 -2.17 3.26
N TYR A 41 1.75 -2.07 4.04
CA TYR A 41 0.39 -2.47 3.68
C TYR A 41 -0.40 -1.20 3.38
N VAL A 42 -0.92 -1.08 2.17
CA VAL A 42 -1.55 0.14 1.70
C VAL A 42 -3.04 0.09 2.05
N LEU A 43 -3.47 1.09 2.80
CA LEU A 43 -4.84 1.23 3.31
C LEU A 43 -5.73 2.00 2.34
N GLY A 44 -5.12 2.86 1.51
CA GLY A 44 -5.80 3.67 0.52
C GLY A 44 -4.92 4.82 0.06
N GLY A 45 -5.50 5.74 -0.69
CA GLY A 45 -4.82 6.96 -1.13
C GLY A 45 -5.78 8.14 -1.25
N PHE A 46 -5.21 9.33 -1.38
CA PHE A 46 -5.95 10.58 -1.54
C PHE A 46 -5.79 11.15 -2.95
N ALA A 47 -6.77 11.99 -3.35
CA ALA A 47 -6.89 12.73 -4.61
C ALA A 47 -5.59 12.91 -5.42
N GLY A 48 -5.43 12.17 -6.52
CA GLY A 48 -4.31 12.32 -7.47
C GLY A 48 -3.14 11.34 -7.30
N TYR A 49 -3.18 10.44 -6.31
CA TYR A 49 -2.30 9.27 -6.17
C TYR A 49 -0.80 9.54 -5.94
N ASP A 50 -0.44 10.73 -5.46
CA ASP A 50 0.95 11.01 -5.09
C ASP A 50 1.29 10.56 -3.67
N THR A 51 0.30 10.46 -2.79
CA THR A 51 0.46 10.05 -1.39
C THR A 51 -0.54 8.95 -1.04
N VAL A 52 -0.05 7.91 -0.37
CA VAL A 52 -0.84 6.76 0.09
C VAL A 52 -0.77 6.63 1.61
N THR A 53 -1.86 6.18 2.20
CA THR A 53 -1.91 5.79 3.61
C THR A 53 -1.42 4.35 3.73
N VAL A 54 -0.42 4.13 4.56
CA VAL A 54 0.20 2.83 4.74
C VAL A 54 0.28 2.45 6.21
N LEU A 55 0.29 1.15 6.44
CA LEU A 55 0.61 0.53 7.70
C LEU A 55 1.95 -0.19 7.57
N GLY A 56 2.84 -0.04 8.54
CA GLY A 56 4.13 -0.74 8.56
C GLY A 56 4.73 -0.81 9.96
N TYR A 57 5.86 -1.51 10.09
CA TYR A 57 6.62 -1.53 11.35
C TYR A 57 7.70 -0.44 11.33
N ALA A 58 7.53 0.57 12.17
CA ALA A 58 8.48 1.65 12.32
C ALA A 58 9.78 1.19 13.02
N HIS A 59 10.82 2.00 12.91
CA HIS A 59 12.06 1.77 13.65
C HIS A 59 11.79 1.55 15.14
N ARG A 60 12.28 0.42 15.67
CA ARG A 60 12.22 0.06 17.11
C ARG A 60 10.80 -0.05 17.69
N ARG A 61 9.74 -0.15 16.87
CA ARG A 61 8.37 -0.38 17.35
C ARG A 61 7.95 -1.83 17.14
N ARG A 62 7.31 -2.41 18.16
CA ARG A 62 6.73 -3.77 18.11
C ARG A 62 5.31 -3.79 17.52
N SER A 63 4.64 -2.64 17.48
CA SER A 63 3.30 -2.48 16.91
C SER A 63 3.39 -1.77 15.56
N PRO A 64 2.52 -2.10 14.60
CA PRO A 64 2.46 -1.39 13.34
C PRO A 64 1.95 0.04 13.56
N VAL A 65 2.38 0.96 12.70
CA VAL A 65 1.95 2.36 12.72
C VAL A 65 1.40 2.76 11.36
N VAL A 66 0.41 3.65 11.36
CA VAL A 66 -0.17 4.26 10.17
C VAL A 66 0.63 5.52 9.83
N ALA A 67 0.90 5.75 8.55
CA ALA A 67 1.49 6.98 8.06
C ALA A 67 1.09 7.26 6.61
N HIS A 68 1.23 8.51 6.19
CA HIS A 68 1.09 8.90 4.79
C HIS A 68 2.48 9.00 4.15
N ILE A 69 2.69 8.30 3.04
CA ILE A 69 3.97 8.29 2.30
C ILE A 69 3.71 8.59 0.84
N LYS A 70 4.65 9.30 0.19
CA LYS A 70 4.65 9.43 -1.25
C LYS A 70 4.71 8.06 -1.92
N ALA A 71 3.80 7.79 -2.86
CA ALA A 71 3.75 6.52 -3.57
C ALA A 71 5.07 6.23 -4.31
N ALA A 72 5.74 7.27 -4.82
CA ALA A 72 7.05 7.12 -5.48
C ALA A 72 8.15 6.49 -4.61
N TYR A 73 8.01 6.47 -3.27
CA TYR A 73 9.00 5.83 -2.38
C TYR A 73 8.74 4.35 -2.16
N ILE A 74 7.65 3.83 -2.69
CA ILE A 74 7.24 2.45 -2.53
C ILE A 74 7.43 1.78 -3.88
N GLY A 75 8.12 0.65 -3.92
CA GLY A 75 8.29 -0.17 -5.11
C GLY A 75 7.81 -1.61 -4.87
N GLY A 76 7.84 -2.44 -5.91
CA GLY A 76 7.41 -3.84 -5.82
C GLY A 76 5.93 -3.96 -5.43
N TRP A 77 5.10 -3.07 -5.99
CA TRP A 77 3.67 -3.01 -5.77
C TRP A 77 3.00 -4.31 -6.22
N ARG A 78 2.17 -4.88 -5.36
CA ARG A 78 1.39 -6.09 -5.67
C ARG A 78 0.18 -6.22 -4.76
N ALA A 79 -0.85 -6.95 -5.20
CA ALA A 79 -1.88 -7.42 -4.29
C ALA A 79 -1.39 -8.66 -3.51
N GLN A 80 -1.77 -8.76 -2.24
CA GLN A 80 -1.47 -9.91 -1.41
C GLN A 80 -2.63 -10.19 -0.44
N LEU A 81 -2.98 -11.48 -0.30
CA LEU A 81 -3.90 -11.96 0.73
C LEU A 81 -3.22 -11.94 2.10
N LEU A 82 -3.82 -11.24 3.06
CA LEU A 82 -3.26 -11.03 4.40
C LEU A 82 -3.97 -11.90 5.43
N TYR A 83 -3.18 -12.61 6.23
CA TYR A 83 -3.67 -13.50 7.28
C TYR A 83 -3.38 -13.00 8.70
N ARG A 84 -2.54 -11.96 8.85
CA ARG A 84 -2.04 -11.54 10.17
C ARG A 84 -3.11 -10.74 10.92
N PRO A 85 -3.69 -11.24 12.04
CA PRO A 85 -4.81 -10.57 12.70
C PRO A 85 -4.46 -9.19 13.25
N VAL A 86 -3.21 -8.99 13.69
CA VAL A 86 -2.73 -7.67 14.18
C VAL A 86 -2.74 -6.63 13.06
N ILE A 87 -2.39 -7.03 11.83
CA ILE A 87 -2.41 -6.14 10.67
C ILE A 87 -3.85 -5.86 10.25
N LEU A 88 -4.69 -6.90 10.15
CA LEU A 88 -6.11 -6.76 9.80
C LEU A 88 -6.86 -5.85 10.78
N ARG A 89 -6.64 -6.00 12.09
CA ARG A 89 -7.20 -5.10 13.12
C ARG A 89 -6.79 -3.65 12.91
N ALA A 90 -5.51 -3.41 12.62
CA ALA A 90 -5.02 -2.06 12.37
C ALA A 90 -5.57 -1.46 11.07
N ILE A 91 -5.77 -2.28 10.03
CA ILE A 91 -6.43 -1.86 8.78
C ILE A 91 -7.87 -1.42 9.08
N HIS A 92 -8.64 -2.23 9.83
CA HIS A 92 -10.03 -1.93 10.16
C HIS A 92 -10.16 -0.68 11.03
N GLN A 93 -9.28 -0.54 12.02
CA GLN A 93 -9.25 0.66 12.86
C GLN A 93 -8.96 1.92 12.03
N ALA A 94 -7.92 1.88 11.20
CA ALA A 94 -7.57 3.01 10.34
C ALA A 94 -8.67 3.35 9.32
N ALA A 95 -9.35 2.34 8.77
CA ALA A 95 -10.46 2.55 7.84
C ALA A 95 -11.64 3.28 8.50
N ALA A 96 -11.90 3.01 9.78
CA ALA A 96 -12.94 3.70 10.54
C ALA A 96 -12.58 5.15 10.88
N GLU A 97 -11.29 5.45 11.06
CA GLU A 97 -10.80 6.78 11.48
C GLU A 97 -10.56 7.75 10.30
N ASP A 98 -9.97 7.27 9.20
CA ASP A 98 -9.42 8.15 8.15
C ASP A 98 -10.33 8.31 6.92
N GLY A 99 -11.45 7.58 6.82
CA GLY A 99 -12.31 7.56 5.62
C GLY A 99 -11.57 7.17 4.33
N GLY A 100 -10.37 6.61 4.46
CA GLY A 100 -9.46 6.33 3.35
C GLY A 100 -10.10 5.37 2.36
N HIS A 101 -10.02 5.72 1.07
CA HIS A 101 -10.54 4.88 0.00
C HIS A 101 -9.67 3.62 -0.14
N ARG A 102 -10.00 2.54 0.57
CA ARG A 102 -9.59 1.19 0.16
C ARG A 102 -10.13 1.03 -1.25
N TRP A 103 -9.29 0.79 -2.27
CA TRP A 103 -9.71 0.65 -3.67
C TRP A 103 -10.50 -0.66 -3.93
N LEU A 104 -11.50 -0.92 -3.09
CA LEU A 104 -12.43 -2.04 -3.09
C LEU A 104 -13.74 -1.60 -3.73
N PHE A 105 -13.65 -0.88 -4.84
CA PHE A 105 -14.80 -0.52 -5.63
C PHE A 105 -14.52 -0.77 -7.10
N ASP A 106 -15.55 -1.25 -7.76
CA ASP A 106 -15.61 -1.43 -9.20
C ASP A 106 -16.83 -0.70 -9.78
N TYR A 107 -16.92 -0.63 -11.10
CA TYR A 107 -18.05 -0.07 -11.82
C TYR A 107 -18.67 -1.13 -12.73
N HIS A 108 -19.85 -1.63 -12.34
CA HIS A 108 -20.65 -2.52 -13.18
C HIS A 108 -21.81 -1.72 -13.77
N GLU A 109 -21.91 -1.68 -15.10
CA GLU A 109 -22.96 -0.96 -15.83
C GLU A 109 -23.10 0.52 -15.39
N GLY A 110 -21.98 1.16 -15.09
CA GLY A 110 -21.93 2.56 -14.63
C GLY A 110 -22.30 2.77 -13.15
N ARG A 111 -22.61 1.71 -12.39
CA ARG A 111 -22.86 1.77 -10.95
C ARG A 111 -21.64 1.36 -10.16
N ARG A 112 -21.30 2.14 -9.13
CA ARG A 112 -20.24 1.80 -8.18
C ARG A 112 -20.70 0.62 -7.32
N VAL A 113 -19.92 -0.45 -7.33
CA VAL A 113 -20.13 -1.64 -6.51
C VAL A 113 -18.96 -1.76 -5.54
N GLU A 114 -19.26 -1.96 -4.26
CA GLU A 114 -18.24 -2.26 -3.25
C GLU A 114 -17.90 -3.75 -3.27
N LEU A 115 -16.61 -4.05 -3.28
CA LEU A 115 -16.10 -5.42 -3.32
C LEU A 115 -15.85 -5.91 -1.88
N ASP A 116 -16.26 -7.14 -1.59
CA ASP A 116 -15.89 -7.82 -0.35
C ASP A 116 -14.35 -8.01 -0.31
N PRO A 117 -13.64 -7.48 0.71
CA PRO A 117 -12.19 -7.59 0.79
C PRO A 117 -11.65 -9.02 0.89
N THR A 118 -12.50 -10.00 1.21
CA THR A 118 -12.12 -11.42 1.28
C THR A 118 -12.27 -12.13 -0.08
N ALA A 119 -13.00 -11.54 -1.02
CA ALA A 119 -13.35 -12.15 -2.29
C ALA A 119 -12.18 -12.09 -3.30
N PRO A 120 -12.01 -13.08 -4.19
CA PRO A 120 -10.99 -13.07 -5.24
C PRO A 120 -11.03 -11.83 -6.14
N GLU A 121 -12.22 -11.29 -6.41
CA GLU A 121 -12.46 -10.10 -7.22
C GLU A 121 -11.78 -8.87 -6.62
N ALA A 122 -11.78 -8.73 -5.29
CA ALA A 122 -11.01 -7.70 -4.60
C ALA A 122 -9.51 -7.87 -4.85
N GLY A 123 -9.00 -9.11 -4.84
CA GLY A 123 -7.62 -9.42 -5.19
C GLY A 123 -7.25 -8.97 -6.60
N VAL A 124 -8.09 -9.28 -7.59
CA VAL A 124 -7.90 -8.87 -8.99
C VAL A 124 -7.91 -7.34 -9.11
N ARG A 125 -8.90 -6.67 -8.50
CA ARG A 125 -9.02 -5.21 -8.53
C ARG A 125 -7.79 -4.53 -7.93
N LEU A 126 -7.37 -4.98 -6.75
CA LEU A 126 -6.19 -4.42 -6.08
C LEU A 126 -4.90 -4.73 -6.84
N ALA A 127 -4.82 -5.85 -7.56
CA ALA A 127 -3.67 -6.17 -8.41
C ALA A 127 -3.57 -5.21 -9.60
N GLN A 128 -4.70 -4.85 -10.23
CA GLN A 128 -4.74 -3.84 -11.30
C GLN A 128 -4.28 -2.47 -10.78
N VAL A 129 -4.77 -2.05 -9.61
CA VAL A 129 -4.35 -0.79 -8.99
C VAL A 129 -2.86 -0.80 -8.66
N ALA A 130 -2.35 -1.90 -8.10
CA ALA A 130 -0.93 -2.06 -7.82
C ALA A 130 -0.07 -2.01 -9.10
N ALA A 131 -0.54 -2.64 -10.18
CA ALA A 131 0.13 -2.63 -11.47
C ALA A 131 0.17 -1.22 -12.08
N ASP A 132 -0.90 -0.43 -11.96
CA ASP A 132 -0.92 0.97 -12.38
C ASP A 132 0.11 1.81 -11.61
N PHE A 133 0.18 1.65 -10.28
CA PHE A 133 1.22 2.31 -9.47
C PHE A 133 2.63 1.92 -9.91
N GLN A 134 2.87 0.63 -10.14
CA GLN A 134 4.17 0.14 -10.61
C GLN A 134 4.53 0.77 -11.96
N GLN A 135 3.63 0.69 -12.94
CA GLN A 135 3.84 1.22 -14.29
C GLN A 135 4.08 2.73 -14.28
N ARG A 136 3.24 3.48 -13.57
CA ARG A 136 3.28 4.95 -13.55
C ARG A 136 4.51 5.50 -12.83
N LEU A 137 4.94 4.87 -11.74
CA LEU A 137 5.99 5.41 -10.87
C LEU A 137 7.37 4.83 -11.15
N HIS A 138 7.44 3.59 -11.62
CA HIS A 138 8.69 2.83 -11.71
C HIS A 138 8.90 2.15 -13.06
N GLY A 139 7.95 2.29 -13.99
CA GLY A 139 7.98 1.62 -15.29
C GLY A 139 7.62 0.13 -15.21
N PRO A 140 7.76 -0.60 -16.33
CA PRO A 140 7.49 -2.04 -16.36
C PRO A 140 8.41 -2.76 -15.37
N PRO A 141 7.93 -3.84 -14.71
CA PRO A 141 8.81 -4.65 -13.88
C PRO A 141 9.98 -5.12 -14.75
N LEU A 142 11.20 -4.90 -14.27
CA LEU A 142 12.39 -5.47 -14.90
C LEU A 142 12.15 -6.98 -14.99
N GLY A 143 12.14 -7.52 -16.21
CA GLY A 143 12.04 -8.96 -16.44
C GLY A 143 13.13 -9.70 -15.67
N PRO A 144 13.01 -11.03 -15.49
CA PRO A 144 14.11 -11.80 -14.91
C PRO A 144 15.39 -11.48 -15.70
N ALA A 145 16.45 -11.12 -14.98
CA ALA A 145 17.76 -10.96 -15.58
C ALA A 145 18.11 -12.29 -16.28
N GLU A 146 18.37 -12.23 -17.60
CA GLU A 146 18.88 -13.35 -18.39
C GLU A 146 20.25 -13.82 -17.88
#